data_AF-A0A4V6MKV4-F1
#
_entry.id   AF-A0A4V6MKV4-F1
#
_cell.length_a   1.000
_cell.length_b   1.000
_cell.length_c   1.000
_cell.angle_alpha   90.00
_cell.angle_beta   90.00
_cell.angle_gamma   90.00
#
_symmetry.space_group_name_H-M   'P 1'
#
loop_
_entity.id
_entity.type
_entity.pdbx_description
1 polymer ?
#
loop_
_entity_poly.entity_id
_entity_poly.type
_entity_poly.pdbx_seq_one_letter_code
_entity_poly.pdbx_strand_id
1 'polypeptide(L)'
;MRANNRRRLAALENRPLPARLSAENVAFQAYLVAFYDAHAGTVDQAIVEALNDEANHTTPARAAGVWLDFIEAVGRIDKAAADQLYADWGMAEAAA
;
A
#
# COMPACT_ATOMS: atom_id res chain seq x y z
N MET A 1 -2.08 -15.41 -0.23
CA MET A 1 -1.98 -13.95 -0.03
C MET A 1 -3.22 -13.20 -0.49
N ARG A 2 -3.70 -13.36 -1.73
CA ARG A 2 -4.94 -12.74 -2.24
C ARG A 2 -6.16 -12.72 -1.31
N ALA A 3 -6.46 -13.81 -0.60
CA ALA A 3 -7.59 -13.84 0.35
C ALA A 3 -7.37 -12.93 1.58
N ASN A 4 -6.13 -12.76 2.03
CA ASN A 4 -5.78 -11.83 3.11
C ASN A 4 -5.86 -10.37 2.62
N ASN A 5 -5.40 -10.10 1.40
CA ASN A 5 -5.46 -8.77 0.80
C ASN A 5 -6.90 -8.33 0.51
N ARG A 6 -7.79 -9.24 0.08
CA ARG A 6 -9.23 -8.93 -0.03
C ARG A 6 -9.85 -8.55 1.31
N ARG A 7 -9.46 -9.23 2.41
CA ARG A 7 -9.94 -8.88 3.76
C ARG A 7 -9.40 -7.52 4.20
N ARG A 8 -8.13 -7.23 3.93
CA ARG A 8 -7.51 -5.92 4.20
C ARG A 8 -8.16 -4.81 3.39
N LEU A 9 -8.40 -5.03 2.10
CA LEU A 9 -9.09 -4.07 1.24
C LEU A 9 -10.50 -3.77 1.76
N ALA A 10 -11.28 -4.81 2.09
CA ALA A 10 -12.60 -4.64 2.66
C ALA A 10 -12.58 -3.91 4.03
N ALA A 11 -11.55 -4.12 4.84
CA ALA A 11 -11.37 -3.40 6.10
C ALA A 11 -11.08 -1.90 5.86
N LEU A 12 -10.27 -1.58 4.84
CA LEU A 12 -9.95 -0.20 4.46
C LEU A 12 -11.16 0.53 3.85
N GLU A 13 -11.95 -0.16 3.02
CA GLU A 13 -13.18 0.38 2.42
C GLU A 13 -14.22 0.81 3.46
N ASN A 14 -14.30 0.10 4.58
CA ASN A 14 -15.27 0.38 5.65
C ASN A 14 -14.76 1.38 6.70
N ARG A 15 -13.50 1.84 6.61
CA ARG A 15 -12.93 2.75 7.59
C ARG A 15 -13.37 4.20 7.32
N PRO A 16 -13.88 4.93 8.33
CA PRO A 16 -14.11 6.35 8.18
C PRO A 16 -12.78 7.05 7.93
N LEU A 17 -12.69 7.80 6.83
CA LEU A 17 -11.50 8.58 6.52
C LEU A 17 -11.33 9.68 7.56
N PRO A 18 -10.16 9.81 8.19
CA PRO A 18 -9.93 10.86 9.17
C PRO A 18 -9.99 12.23 8.49
N ALA A 19 -10.63 13.20 9.14
CA ALA A 19 -10.74 14.57 8.63
C ALA A 19 -9.37 15.28 8.52
N ARG A 20 -8.34 14.78 9.22
CA ARG A 20 -6.95 15.22 9.13
C ARG A 20 -5.99 14.03 9.24
N LEU A 21 -4.93 14.05 8.43
CA LEU A 21 -3.85 13.07 8.51
C LEU A 21 -3.02 13.30 9.78
N SER A 22 -2.77 12.22 10.54
CA SER A 22 -1.81 12.23 11.65
C SER A 22 -0.37 12.25 11.13
N ALA A 23 0.59 12.64 11.97
CA ALA A 23 2.02 12.60 11.63
C ALA A 23 2.48 11.18 11.23
N GLU A 24 1.94 10.16 11.88
CA GLU A 24 2.19 8.75 11.55
C GLU A 24 1.69 8.39 10.14
N ASN A 25 0.50 8.85 9.76
CA ASN A 25 -0.04 8.62 8.42
C ASN A 25 0.83 9.28 7.34
N VAL A 26 1.34 10.48 7.61
CA VAL A 26 2.25 11.18 6.69
C VAL A 26 3.58 10.44 6.57
N ALA A 27 4.15 9.98 7.69
CA ALA A 27 5.37 9.20 7.69
C ALA A 27 5.21 7.86 6.94
N PHE A 28 4.09 7.18 7.14
CA PHE A 28 3.76 5.94 6.44
C PHE A 28 3.59 6.15 4.92
N GLN A 29 2.89 7.22 4.51
CA GLN A 29 2.79 7.61 3.11
C GLN A 29 4.17 7.88 2.47
N ALA A 30 5.03 8.64 3.15
CA ALA A 30 6.39 8.89 2.66
C ALA A 30 7.21 7.61 2.52
N TYR A 31 7.05 6.66 3.45
CA TYR A 31 7.68 5.35 3.37
C TYR A 31 7.18 4.53 2.18
N LEU A 32 5.88 4.50 1.91
CA LEU A 32 5.31 3.81 0.74
C LEU A 32 5.86 4.37 -0.58
N VAL A 33 5.97 5.70 -0.69
CA VAL A 33 6.56 6.34 -1.88
C VAL A 33 8.02 5.93 -2.06
N ALA A 34 8.83 5.98 -1.01
CA ALA A 34 10.23 5.55 -1.08
C ALA A 34 10.36 4.06 -1.45
N PHE A 35 9.46 3.21 -0.93
CA PHE A 35 9.42 1.79 -1.25
C PHE A 35 9.06 1.54 -2.72
N TYR A 36 8.11 2.31 -3.26
CA TYR A 36 7.79 2.30 -4.68
C TYR A 36 9.00 2.71 -5.53
N ASP A 37 9.65 3.84 -5.23
CA ASP A 37 10.80 4.31 -6.01
C ASP A 37 11.94 3.27 -6.05
N ALA A 38 12.15 2.54 -4.96
CA ALA A 38 13.17 1.49 -4.87
C ALA A 38 12.86 0.24 -5.72
N HIS A 39 11.58 -0.04 -6.02
CA HIS A 39 11.16 -1.29 -6.68
C HIS A 39 10.35 -1.07 -7.97
N ALA A 40 10.04 0.17 -8.37
CA ALA A 40 9.25 0.47 -9.56
C ALA A 40 9.87 -0.12 -10.83
N GLY A 41 11.20 -0.13 -10.93
CA GLY A 41 11.93 -0.73 -12.06
C GLY A 41 11.98 -2.26 -12.06
N THR A 42 11.50 -2.94 -11.01
CA THR A 42 11.55 -4.41 -10.88
C THR A 42 10.17 -5.05 -11.00
N VAL A 43 9.09 -4.28 -10.95
CA VAL A 43 7.70 -4.77 -11.09
C VAL A 43 7.13 -4.51 -12.49
N ASP A 44 5.98 -5.13 -12.77
CA ASP A 44 5.25 -4.94 -14.03
C ASP A 44 4.85 -3.46 -14.23
N GLN A 45 5.14 -2.94 -15.42
CA GLN A 45 4.85 -1.55 -15.80
C GLN A 45 3.36 -1.20 -15.68
N ALA A 46 2.43 -2.14 -15.86
CA ALA A 46 1.00 -1.90 -15.68
C ALA A 46 0.64 -1.54 -14.23
N ILE A 47 1.37 -2.07 -13.23
CA ILE A 47 1.18 -1.73 -11.81
C ILE A 47 1.74 -0.33 -11.53
N VAL A 48 2.88 -0.01 -12.13
CA VAL A 48 3.54 1.30 -12.03
C VAL A 48 2.64 2.39 -12.62
N GLU A 49 2.07 2.15 -13.80
CA GLU A 49 1.13 3.06 -14.45
C GLU A 49 -0.13 3.24 -13.61
N ALA A 50 -0.69 2.16 -13.05
CA ALA A 50 -1.84 2.25 -12.16
C ALA A 50 -1.55 3.12 -10.92
N LEU A 51 -0.40 2.97 -10.27
CA LEU A 51 -0.02 3.79 -9.10
C LEU A 51 0.13 5.28 -9.45
N ASN A 52 0.72 5.60 -10.61
CA ASN A 52 0.86 6.99 -11.07
C ASN A 52 -0.46 7.63 -11.48
N ASP A 53 -1.41 6.85 -12.02
CA ASP A 53 -2.74 7.34 -12.43
C ASP A 53 -3.65 7.58 -11.21
N GLU A 54 -3.51 6.78 -10.15
CA GLU A 54 -4.25 6.95 -8.89
C GLU A 54 -3.85 8.18 -8.08
N ALA A 55 -2.59 8.62 -8.19
CA ALA A 55 -2.18 9.90 -7.63
C ALA A 55 -3.02 11.07 -8.16
N ASN A 56 -3.74 10.88 -9.28
CA ASN A 56 -4.51 11.93 -9.92
C ASN A 56 -6.04 11.80 -9.76
N HIS A 57 -6.69 10.61 -9.76
CA HIS A 57 -8.17 10.56 -9.83
C HIS A 57 -8.92 9.34 -9.24
N THR A 58 -8.54 8.76 -8.09
CA THR A 58 -9.27 7.60 -7.54
C THR A 58 -9.77 7.73 -6.09
N THR A 59 -10.68 6.84 -5.71
CA THR A 59 -11.14 6.69 -4.32
C THR A 59 -10.01 6.07 -3.47
N PRO A 60 -9.89 6.39 -2.17
CA PRO A 60 -8.86 5.82 -1.30
C PRO A 60 -8.85 4.28 -1.25
N ALA A 61 -10.00 3.65 -1.45
CA ALA A 61 -10.12 2.20 -1.56
C ALA A 61 -9.37 1.63 -2.77
N ARG A 62 -9.48 2.29 -3.93
CA ARG A 62 -8.80 1.85 -5.14
C ARG A 62 -7.28 2.06 -4.98
N ALA A 63 -6.88 3.19 -4.41
CA ALA A 63 -5.50 3.50 -4.01
C ALA A 63 -4.87 2.37 -3.20
N ALA A 64 -5.56 1.96 -2.12
CA ALA A 64 -5.11 0.87 -1.28
C ALA A 64 -5.00 -0.48 -2.02
N GLY A 65 -5.92 -0.76 -2.95
CA GLY A 65 -5.91 -1.97 -3.77
C GLY A 65 -4.66 -2.09 -4.64
N VAL A 66 -4.30 -1.01 -5.35
CA VAL A 66 -3.12 -1.02 -6.23
C VAL A 66 -1.83 -1.10 -5.40
N TRP A 67 -1.74 -0.39 -4.27
CA TRP A 67 -0.61 -0.53 -3.35
C TRP A 67 -0.45 -1.96 -2.81
N LEU A 68 -1.55 -2.64 -2.46
CA LEU A 68 -1.51 -4.04 -2.03
C LEU A 68 -1.02 -4.99 -3.15
N ASP A 69 -1.47 -4.78 -4.38
CA ASP A 69 -1.02 -5.57 -5.53
C ASP A 69 0.46 -5.33 -5.85
N PHE A 70 0.94 -4.09 -5.72
CA PHE A 70 2.35 -3.76 -5.83
C PHE A 70 3.21 -4.47 -4.78
N ILE A 71 2.82 -4.41 -3.50
CA ILE A 71 3.56 -5.07 -2.41
C ILE A 71 3.56 -6.60 -2.61
N GLU A 72 2.47 -7.19 -3.10
CA GLU A 72 2.46 -8.61 -3.49
C GLU A 72 3.44 -8.90 -4.62
N ALA A 73 3.51 -8.04 -5.65
CA ALA A 73 4.46 -8.18 -6.75
C ALA A 73 5.91 -8.08 -6.26
N VAL A 74 6.23 -7.10 -5.42
CA VAL A 74 7.56 -6.98 -4.79
C VAL A 74 7.86 -8.22 -3.96
N GLY A 75 6.91 -8.75 -3.20
CA GLY A 75 7.10 -9.96 -2.38
C GLY A 75 7.43 -11.24 -3.18
N ARG A 76 7.24 -11.25 -4.50
CA ARG A 76 7.69 -12.34 -5.38
C ARG A 76 9.16 -12.23 -5.77
N ILE A 77 9.73 -11.02 -5.66
CA ILE A 77 11.11 -10.69 -6.03
C ILE A 77 11.97 -10.57 -4.75
N ASP A 78 11.52 -9.75 -3.81
CA ASP A 78 12.10 -9.54 -2.49
C ASP A 78 11.05 -9.77 -1.40
N LYS A 79 10.99 -11.02 -0.93
CA LYS A 79 10.06 -11.43 0.11
C LYS A 79 10.33 -10.74 1.45
N ALA A 80 11.59 -10.48 1.79
CA ALA A 80 11.94 -9.89 3.08
C ALA A 80 11.47 -8.45 3.18
N ALA A 81 11.63 -7.67 2.10
CA ALA A 81 11.14 -6.30 2.04
C ALA A 81 9.61 -6.23 2.14
N ALA A 82 8.88 -7.11 1.45
CA ALA A 82 7.42 -7.17 1.55
C ALA A 82 6.93 -7.59 2.95
N ASP A 83 7.58 -8.58 3.58
CA ASP A 83 7.21 -9.04 4.93
C ASP A 83 7.43 -7.94 5.98
N GLN A 84 8.54 -7.19 5.89
CA GLN A 84 8.81 -6.04 6.75
C GLN A 84 7.70 -4.97 6.62
N LEU A 85 7.32 -4.66 5.38
CA LEU A 85 6.29 -3.67 5.11
C LEU A 85 4.91 -4.09 5.64
N TYR A 86 4.58 -5.39 5.57
CA TYR A 86 3.39 -5.93 6.21
C TYR A 86 3.45 -5.89 7.74
N ALA A 87 4.62 -6.07 8.35
CA ALA A 87 4.80 -5.96 9.79
C ALA A 87 4.62 -4.51 10.26
N ASP A 88 5.21 -3.55 9.55
CA ASP A 88 5.09 -2.13 9.85
C ASP A 88 3.66 -1.62 9.68
N TRP A 89 2.97 -2.10 8.64
CA TRP A 89 1.54 -1.80 8.46
C TRP A 89 0.67 -2.50 9.53
N GLY A 90 0.99 -3.73 9.91
CA GLY A 90 0.29 -4.44 10.99
C GLY A 90 0.47 -3.80 12.38
N MET A 91 1.63 -3.21 12.65
CA MET A 91 1.88 -2.40 13.85
C MET A 91 1.12 -1.07 13.80
N ALA A 92 1.03 -0.43 12.63
CA ALA A 92 0.21 0.76 12.43
C ALA A 92 -1.30 0.47 12.60
N GLU A 93 -1.78 -0.72 12.21
CA GLU A 93 -3.17 -1.14 12.44
C GLU A 93 -3.48 -1.50 13.89
N ALA A 94 -2.51 -1.96 14.68
CA ALA A 94 -2.70 -2.26 16.10
C ALA A 94 -2.72 -0.99 16.99
N ALA A 95 -2.20 0.13 16.46
CA ALA A 95 -2.09 1.41 17.16
C ALA A 95 -3.23 2.41 16.87
N ALA A 96 -4.12 2.10 15.91
CA ALA A 96 -5.23 2.96 15.46
C ALA A 96 -6.61 2.39 15.83
#